data_AF-Q55E14-F1
#
_entry.id   AF-Q55E14-F1
#
_cell.length_a   1.000
_cell.length_b   1.000
_cell.length_c   1.000
_cell.angle_alpha   90.00
_cell.angle_beta   90.00
_cell.angle_gamma   90.00
#
_symmetry.space_group_name_H-M   'P 1'
#
loop_
_entity.id
_entity.type
_entity.pdbx_description
1 polymer ?
#
loop_
_entity_poly.entity_id
_entity_poly.type
_entity_poly.pdbx_seq_one_letter_code
_entity_poly.pdbx_strand_id
1 'polypeptide(L)'
;MKKSNIIIFLVLFSSFLIKTIKSDFIKGFLDLSEKSNGIILYKTNSKDFLIASSFEGELFKIQVSTKSIILKSTFNDKINLLPNEKSSGFLDEKNNLFYLASTLFNRSIQISIFSAIDLKFLTSIFIYNENIPFNENCLFLDNELNLYFISTNSIYKLKYDDRSVNLKIIQNEILPTDCIIPSSSVYNLNRNLLLLGCTSKYGTLYEINMKNLSTIESHIYYYGEGIDTLLIGPKNSFSFLEGTQNYPYHLVSFTFRDIESSVYRNRETYFGKPISASSDNERFALFIFSHDILLLDLTDSTGNYPYDIDYLEEVIGLSSVYNSKDNTITISTNSSRIFFYQIPITTPQDSIQVESFFMITPLLIVLLILIIFSIKLIYSKCCKIRNDQDEDDRDEEETILKNEEISNKETNNIIEFYKGDYKLIE
;
A
#
# COMPACT_ATOMS: atom_id res chain seq x y z
N MET A 1 14.82 34.95 20.10
CA MET A 1 13.73 34.06 19.63
C MET A 1 12.93 33.58 20.84
N LYS A 2 11.62 33.84 20.86
CA LYS A 2 10.72 33.33 21.91
C LYS A 2 10.75 31.80 21.86
N LYS A 3 10.81 31.14 23.03
CA LYS A 3 10.82 29.66 23.16
C LYS A 3 9.74 28.96 22.30
N SER A 4 8.63 29.64 22.05
CA SER A 4 7.52 29.18 21.21
C SER A 4 7.90 28.92 19.74
N ASN A 5 8.78 29.71 19.11
CA ASN A 5 9.10 29.55 17.68
C ASN A 5 9.91 28.28 17.39
N ILE A 6 10.71 27.80 18.35
CA ILE A 6 11.54 26.61 18.18
C ILE A 6 10.69 25.34 18.22
N ILE A 7 9.69 25.29 19.11
CA ILE A 7 8.79 24.13 19.21
C ILE A 7 7.95 23.99 17.94
N ILE A 8 7.40 25.10 17.43
CA ILE A 8 6.62 25.09 16.18
C ILE A 8 7.50 24.64 15.00
N PHE A 9 8.73 25.15 14.89
CA PHE A 9 9.66 24.72 13.85
C PHE A 9 9.98 23.22 13.94
N LEU A 10 10.26 22.69 15.14
CA LEU A 10 10.53 21.26 15.34
C LEU A 10 9.34 20.39 14.96
N VAL A 11 8.11 20.78 15.32
CA VAL A 11 6.89 20.05 14.98
C VAL A 11 6.62 20.08 13.47
N LEU A 12 6.80 21.24 12.82
CA LEU A 12 6.63 21.35 11.37
C LEU A 12 7.72 20.58 10.61
N PHE A 13 8.96 20.64 11.07
CA PHE A 13 10.08 19.94 10.46
C PHE A 13 9.97 18.42 10.66
N SER A 14 9.55 17.94 11.84
CA SER A 14 9.29 16.51 12.06
C SER A 14 8.09 16.03 11.25
N SER A 15 7.01 16.82 11.16
CA SER A 15 5.87 16.50 10.31
C SER A 15 6.25 16.45 8.83
N PHE A 16 7.06 17.40 8.36
CA PHE A 16 7.60 17.40 7.00
C PHE A 16 8.51 16.20 6.76
N LEU A 17 9.41 15.87 7.69
CA LEU A 17 10.27 14.70 7.61
C LEU A 17 9.46 13.40 7.55
N ILE A 18 8.47 13.23 8.44
CA ILE A 18 7.57 12.07 8.43
C ILE A 18 6.85 11.98 7.09
N LYS A 19 6.36 13.09 6.54
CA LYS A 19 5.71 13.13 5.23
C LYS A 19 6.66 12.80 4.08
N THR A 20 7.94 13.20 4.16
CA THR A 20 8.95 12.82 3.15
C THR A 20 9.44 11.38 3.29
N ILE A 21 9.36 10.80 4.50
CA ILE A 21 9.75 9.42 4.77
C ILE A 21 8.63 8.44 4.41
N LYS A 22 7.36 8.85 4.55
CA LYS A 22 6.25 8.10 3.96
C LYS A 22 6.39 8.20 2.44
N SER A 23 7.02 7.18 1.85
CA SER A 23 7.04 7.02 0.40
C SER A 23 5.59 6.92 -0.05
N ASP A 24 5.05 7.96 -0.69
CA ASP A 24 3.76 7.85 -1.36
C ASP A 24 3.88 6.70 -2.39
N PHE A 25 3.28 5.56 -2.07
CA PHE A 25 3.37 4.35 -2.88
C PHE A 25 2.48 4.47 -4.11
N ILE A 26 1.41 5.26 -4.03
CA ILE A 26 0.70 5.75 -5.22
C ILE A 26 1.62 6.71 -6.00
N LYS A 27 2.12 6.25 -7.15
CA LYS A 27 3.02 7.02 -8.05
C LYS A 27 2.28 7.71 -9.19
N GLY A 28 1.01 8.04 -8.98
CA GLY A 28 0.14 8.76 -9.92
C GLY A 28 -1.04 7.94 -10.44
N PHE A 29 -1.79 8.54 -11.35
CA PHE A 29 -2.99 7.98 -11.95
C PHE A 29 -3.06 8.27 -13.45
N LEU A 30 -3.87 7.48 -14.16
CA LEU A 30 -4.27 7.67 -15.55
C LEU A 30 -5.78 7.94 -15.59
N ASP A 31 -6.15 9.11 -16.12
CA ASP A 31 -7.55 9.43 -16.44
C ASP A 31 -7.90 8.89 -17.84
N LEU A 32 -8.98 8.12 -17.97
CA LEU A 32 -9.47 7.62 -19.27
C LEU A 32 -10.32 8.65 -20.05
N SER A 33 -10.35 9.90 -19.60
CA SER A 33 -10.95 11.11 -20.23
C SER A 33 -12.47 11.13 -20.49
N GLU A 34 -13.17 10.00 -20.39
CA GLU A 34 -14.63 9.92 -20.46
C GLU A 34 -15.21 9.60 -19.08
N LYS A 35 -16.33 10.26 -18.70
CA LYS A 35 -17.03 9.97 -17.45
C LYS A 35 -17.54 8.54 -17.50
N SER A 36 -16.75 7.63 -16.93
CA SER A 36 -17.13 6.24 -16.71
C SER A 36 -17.62 6.06 -15.28
N ASN A 37 -18.66 5.26 -15.11
CA ASN A 37 -19.18 4.87 -13.79
C ASN A 37 -18.30 3.81 -13.09
N GLY A 38 -17.26 3.33 -13.77
CA GLY A 38 -16.29 2.42 -13.20
C GLY A 38 -15.51 1.67 -14.25
N ILE A 39 -14.29 1.31 -13.87
CA ILE A 39 -13.36 0.57 -14.69
C ILE A 39 -13.11 -0.78 -14.04
N ILE A 40 -13.00 -1.86 -14.83
CA ILE A 40 -12.50 -3.15 -14.39
C ILE A 40 -11.19 -3.44 -15.11
N LEU A 41 -10.13 -3.73 -14.34
CA LEU A 41 -8.89 -4.31 -14.85
C LEU A 41 -9.01 -5.82 -14.94
N TYR A 42 -8.44 -6.39 -15.99
CA TYR A 42 -8.40 -7.84 -16.20
C TYR A 42 -7.02 -8.42 -15.92
N LYS A 43 -7.00 -9.68 -15.44
CA LYS A 43 -5.75 -10.40 -15.17
C LYS A 43 -4.99 -10.64 -16.48
N THR A 44 -3.70 -10.89 -16.38
CA THR A 44 -2.84 -11.03 -17.55
C THR A 44 -1.59 -11.86 -17.25
N ASN A 45 -1.04 -12.50 -18.28
CA ASN A 45 0.32 -13.04 -18.28
C ASN A 45 1.36 -12.05 -18.84
N SER A 46 0.94 -10.84 -19.19
CA SER A 46 1.81 -9.83 -19.74
C SER A 46 2.73 -9.25 -18.67
N LYS A 47 3.95 -8.90 -19.08
CA LYS A 47 4.86 -8.16 -18.20
C LYS A 47 4.56 -6.68 -18.16
N ASP A 48 3.95 -6.07 -19.18
CA ASP A 48 3.87 -4.60 -19.30
C ASP A 48 2.51 -4.10 -19.81
N PHE A 49 1.62 -4.98 -20.26
CA PHE A 49 0.29 -4.60 -20.73
C PHE A 49 -0.79 -5.12 -19.82
N LEU A 50 -1.90 -4.38 -19.76
CA LEU A 50 -3.15 -4.86 -19.20
C LEU A 50 -4.30 -4.42 -20.09
N ILE A 51 -5.44 -5.08 -19.94
CA ILE A 51 -6.69 -4.61 -20.52
C ILE A 51 -7.59 -4.15 -19.40
N ALA A 52 -8.24 -3.02 -19.63
CA ALA A 52 -9.30 -2.49 -18.79
C ALA A 52 -10.58 -2.37 -19.60
N SER A 53 -11.74 -2.50 -18.96
CA SER A 53 -13.03 -2.12 -19.54
C SER A 53 -13.72 -1.05 -18.72
N SER A 54 -14.45 -0.16 -19.39
CA SER A 54 -15.44 0.67 -18.74
C SER A 54 -16.77 -0.07 -18.63
N PHE A 55 -17.60 0.30 -17.64
CA PHE A 55 -18.99 -0.18 -17.54
C PHE A 55 -19.86 0.23 -18.74
N GLU A 56 -19.42 1.21 -19.53
CA GLU A 56 -20.09 1.71 -20.73
C GLU A 56 -19.71 0.95 -22.01
N GLY A 57 -18.87 -0.08 -21.91
CA GLY A 57 -18.57 -0.98 -23.03
C GLY A 57 -17.38 -0.56 -23.89
N GLU A 58 -16.40 0.12 -23.29
CA GLU A 58 -15.12 0.42 -23.92
C GLU A 58 -14.01 -0.49 -23.39
N LEU A 59 -13.11 -0.93 -24.27
CA LEU A 59 -11.87 -1.63 -23.91
C LEU A 59 -10.67 -0.72 -24.13
N PHE A 60 -9.77 -0.75 -23.17
CA PHE A 60 -8.50 -0.04 -23.20
C PHE A 60 -7.37 -1.05 -23.08
N LYS A 61 -6.41 -1.01 -23.98
CA LYS A 61 -5.10 -1.66 -23.78
C LYS A 61 -4.14 -0.63 -23.22
N ILE A 62 -3.66 -0.88 -22.01
CA ILE A 62 -2.82 0.06 -21.26
C ILE A 62 -1.42 -0.52 -21.17
N GLN A 63 -0.41 0.30 -21.41
CA GLN A 63 0.98 -0.02 -21.10
C GLN A 63 1.33 0.56 -19.74
N VAL A 64 1.70 -0.31 -18.80
CA VAL A 64 1.88 0.03 -17.38
C VAL A 64 3.12 0.90 -17.20
N SER A 65 4.24 0.56 -17.84
CA SER A 65 5.49 1.31 -17.70
C SER A 65 5.43 2.75 -18.17
N THR A 66 4.68 3.00 -19.23
CA THR A 66 4.48 4.36 -19.78
C THR A 66 3.22 5.02 -19.24
N LYS A 67 2.43 4.32 -18.42
CA LYS A 67 1.14 4.76 -17.87
C LYS A 67 0.21 5.34 -18.94
N SER A 68 0.13 4.67 -20.09
CA SER A 68 -0.54 5.20 -21.28
C SER A 68 -1.50 4.22 -21.93
N ILE A 69 -2.56 4.76 -22.56
CA ILE A 69 -3.49 3.99 -23.38
C ILE A 69 -2.86 3.80 -24.76
N ILE A 70 -2.61 2.55 -25.13
CA ILE A 70 -2.05 2.20 -26.44
C ILE A 70 -3.15 2.00 -27.47
N LEU A 71 -4.30 1.51 -27.03
CA LEU A 71 -5.44 1.22 -27.90
C LEU A 71 -6.75 1.39 -27.14
N LYS A 72 -7.76 1.89 -27.85
CA LYS A 72 -9.15 2.01 -27.39
C LYS A 72 -10.08 1.39 -28.43
N SER A 73 -11.09 0.66 -27.99
CA SER A 73 -12.13 0.05 -28.85
C SER A 73 -13.47 0.01 -28.12
N THR A 74 -14.57 0.16 -28.85
CA THR A 74 -15.94 0.02 -28.32
C THR A 74 -16.54 -1.28 -28.84
N PHE A 75 -17.23 -2.04 -27.99
CA PHE A 75 -17.77 -3.36 -28.37
C PHE A 75 -19.30 -3.50 -28.21
N ASN A 76 -20.01 -2.38 -28.02
CA ASN A 76 -21.45 -2.37 -27.73
C ASN A 76 -22.33 -3.18 -28.69
N ASP A 77 -21.89 -3.40 -29.94
CA ASP A 77 -22.67 -4.19 -30.91
C ASP A 77 -22.47 -5.71 -30.76
N LYS A 78 -21.48 -6.18 -29.99
CA LYS A 78 -21.05 -7.58 -29.97
C LYS A 78 -21.11 -8.25 -28.59
N ILE A 79 -21.07 -7.45 -27.53
CA ILE A 79 -21.22 -7.92 -26.15
C ILE A 79 -22.16 -6.96 -25.44
N ASN A 80 -23.29 -7.49 -24.99
CA ASN A 80 -24.18 -6.76 -24.09
C ASN A 80 -23.60 -6.85 -22.68
N LEU A 81 -22.62 -5.98 -22.37
CA LEU A 81 -22.33 -5.73 -20.96
C LEU A 81 -23.49 -4.94 -20.39
N LEU A 82 -24.17 -5.52 -19.41
CA LEU A 82 -25.13 -4.78 -18.62
C LEU A 82 -24.34 -3.73 -17.81
N PRO A 83 -24.79 -2.46 -17.79
CA PRO A 83 -24.11 -1.42 -17.03
C PRO A 83 -23.95 -1.83 -15.56
N ASN A 84 -22.76 -1.59 -15.01
CA ASN A 84 -22.38 -1.96 -13.64
C ASN A 84 -22.35 -3.47 -13.34
N GLU A 85 -22.46 -4.33 -14.35
CA GLU A 85 -22.15 -5.74 -14.16
C GLU A 85 -20.65 -5.95 -14.18
N LYS A 86 -20.19 -6.68 -13.17
CA LYS A 86 -18.82 -7.15 -13.15
C LYS A 86 -18.57 -8.04 -14.37
N SER A 87 -17.31 -8.17 -14.75
CA SER A 87 -16.87 -9.08 -15.79
C SER A 87 -15.55 -9.69 -15.36
N SER A 88 -15.15 -10.78 -15.99
CA SER A 88 -13.84 -11.38 -15.76
C SER A 88 -13.14 -11.60 -17.07
N GLY A 89 -11.84 -11.39 -17.09
CA GLY A 89 -11.08 -11.39 -18.32
C GLY A 89 -9.65 -11.77 -18.09
N PHE A 90 -9.01 -12.24 -19.16
CA PHE A 90 -7.63 -12.63 -19.16
C PHE A 90 -6.95 -12.16 -20.45
N LEU A 91 -5.91 -11.33 -20.34
CA LEU A 91 -5.04 -10.98 -21.45
C LEU A 91 -3.92 -12.03 -21.57
N ASP A 92 -3.94 -12.75 -22.68
CA ASP A 92 -2.85 -13.62 -23.12
C ASP A 92 -1.98 -12.90 -24.15
N GLU A 93 -0.95 -12.22 -23.66
CA GLU A 93 0.00 -11.48 -24.50
C GLU A 93 0.73 -12.42 -25.46
N LYS A 94 1.07 -13.63 -25.02
CA LYS A 94 1.87 -14.58 -25.82
C LYS A 94 1.17 -14.96 -27.12
N ASN A 95 -0.13 -15.18 -27.09
CA ASN A 95 -0.92 -15.56 -28.26
C ASN A 95 -1.69 -14.38 -28.88
N ASN A 96 -1.53 -13.16 -28.35
CA ASN A 96 -2.27 -11.97 -28.76
C ASN A 96 -3.79 -12.14 -28.67
N LEU A 97 -4.27 -12.79 -27.60
CA LEU A 97 -5.70 -13.01 -27.37
C LEU A 97 -6.13 -12.36 -26.06
N PHE A 98 -7.36 -11.86 -26.06
CA PHE A 98 -8.03 -11.39 -24.85
C PHE A 98 -9.35 -12.14 -24.68
N TYR A 99 -9.51 -12.80 -23.54
CA TYR A 99 -10.69 -13.55 -23.18
C TYR A 99 -11.54 -12.71 -22.23
N LEU A 100 -12.85 -12.67 -22.45
CA LEU A 100 -13.79 -11.91 -21.63
C LEU A 100 -15.03 -12.74 -21.36
N ALA A 101 -15.28 -13.03 -20.08
CA ALA A 101 -16.53 -13.59 -19.58
C ALA A 101 -17.44 -12.46 -19.08
N SER A 102 -18.69 -12.50 -19.52
CA SER A 102 -19.73 -11.51 -19.19
C SER A 102 -21.08 -12.18 -18.99
N THR A 103 -21.92 -11.58 -18.16
CA THR A 103 -23.26 -12.09 -17.89
C THR A 103 -24.21 -11.46 -18.90
N LEU A 104 -25.10 -12.28 -19.42
CA LEU A 104 -26.13 -11.92 -20.38
C LEU A 104 -27.49 -12.28 -19.77
N PHE A 105 -28.35 -11.27 -19.60
CA PHE A 105 -29.72 -11.40 -19.11
C PHE A 105 -29.86 -12.19 -17.79
N ASN A 106 -28.90 -12.07 -16.87
CA ASN A 106 -28.89 -12.75 -15.55
C ASN A 106 -28.99 -14.28 -15.57
N ARG A 107 -28.83 -14.95 -16.72
CA ARG A 107 -29.07 -16.41 -16.85
C ARG A 107 -28.11 -17.11 -17.80
N SER A 108 -27.23 -16.37 -18.44
CA SER A 108 -26.30 -16.92 -19.41
C SER A 108 -24.99 -16.19 -19.31
N ILE A 109 -23.92 -16.89 -19.63
CA ILE A 109 -22.57 -16.37 -19.63
C ILE A 109 -22.08 -16.40 -21.06
N GLN A 110 -21.62 -15.25 -21.55
CA GLN A 110 -20.93 -15.14 -22.82
C GLN A 110 -19.43 -15.08 -22.54
N ILE A 111 -18.68 -16.05 -23.05
CA ILE A 111 -17.22 -16.02 -23.08
C ILE A 111 -16.80 -15.65 -24.50
N SER A 112 -16.24 -14.47 -24.65
CA SER A 112 -15.81 -13.87 -25.91
C SER A 112 -14.29 -13.85 -26.02
N ILE A 113 -13.78 -13.96 -27.24
CA ILE A 113 -12.36 -13.85 -27.57
C ILE A 113 -12.18 -12.64 -28.49
N PHE A 114 -11.18 -11.84 -28.18
CA PHE A 114 -10.73 -10.70 -28.97
C PHE A 114 -9.27 -10.89 -29.37
N SER A 115 -8.89 -10.30 -30.50
CA SER A 115 -7.49 -10.04 -30.83
C SER A 115 -6.94 -8.97 -29.88
N ALA A 116 -5.87 -9.26 -29.15
CA ALA A 116 -5.22 -8.30 -28.26
C ALA A 116 -4.35 -7.27 -29.02
N ILE A 117 -4.15 -7.43 -30.33
CA ILE A 117 -3.43 -6.48 -31.17
C ILE A 117 -4.28 -5.25 -31.45
N ASP A 118 -5.55 -5.47 -31.79
CA ASP A 118 -6.48 -4.43 -32.27
C ASP A 118 -7.84 -4.44 -31.56
N LEU A 119 -7.99 -5.22 -30.48
CA LEU A 119 -9.21 -5.38 -29.68
C LEU A 119 -10.45 -5.73 -30.52
N LYS A 120 -10.26 -6.41 -31.65
CA LYS A 120 -11.37 -6.89 -32.48
C LYS A 120 -11.91 -8.22 -31.98
N PHE A 121 -13.23 -8.31 -31.86
CA PHE A 121 -13.94 -9.55 -31.57
C PHE A 121 -13.65 -10.62 -32.62
N LEU A 122 -13.37 -11.84 -32.16
CA LEU A 122 -13.11 -13.03 -32.98
C LEU A 122 -14.28 -14.02 -32.92
N THR A 123 -14.62 -14.48 -31.71
CA THR A 123 -15.64 -15.52 -31.50
C THR A 123 -16.18 -15.48 -30.08
N SER A 124 -17.26 -16.22 -29.82
CA SER A 124 -17.81 -16.40 -28.47
C SER A 124 -18.55 -17.72 -28.31
N ILE A 125 -18.67 -18.18 -27.07
CA ILE A 125 -19.54 -19.29 -26.67
C ILE A 125 -20.49 -18.84 -25.56
N PHE A 126 -21.67 -19.44 -25.51
CA PHE A 126 -22.67 -19.20 -24.47
C PHE A 126 -22.79 -20.41 -23.53
N ILE A 127 -22.82 -20.15 -22.23
CA ILE A 127 -23.11 -21.13 -21.19
C ILE A 127 -24.44 -20.74 -20.57
N TYR A 128 -25.46 -21.59 -20.73
CA TYR A 128 -26.82 -21.31 -20.28
C TYR A 128 -27.06 -21.84 -18.86
N ASN A 129 -28.03 -21.25 -18.17
CA ASN A 129 -28.44 -21.61 -16.80
C ASN A 129 -27.33 -21.45 -15.76
N GLU A 130 -26.36 -20.60 -16.06
CA GLU A 130 -25.31 -20.21 -15.14
C GLU A 130 -25.45 -18.71 -14.88
N ASN A 131 -25.11 -18.32 -13.66
CA ASN A 131 -24.89 -16.93 -13.29
C ASN A 131 -23.42 -16.79 -12.84
N ILE A 132 -22.96 -15.55 -12.68
CA ILE A 132 -21.65 -15.28 -12.11
C ILE A 132 -21.82 -14.29 -10.96
N PRO A 133 -21.47 -14.68 -9.73
CA PRO A 133 -20.87 -13.74 -8.82
C PRO A 133 -19.43 -13.55 -9.31
N PHE A 134 -19.18 -12.52 -10.12
CA PHE A 134 -17.84 -12.27 -10.67
C PHE A 134 -16.86 -12.01 -9.53
N ASN A 135 -16.10 -13.05 -9.18
CA ASN A 135 -14.86 -12.91 -8.44
C ASN A 135 -13.73 -12.58 -9.45
N GLU A 136 -12.67 -11.94 -8.97
CA GLU A 136 -11.62 -11.36 -9.84
C GLU A 136 -10.78 -12.38 -10.62
N ASN A 137 -10.95 -13.67 -10.32
CA ASN A 137 -10.08 -14.75 -10.80
C ASN A 137 -10.88 -15.94 -11.37
N CYS A 138 -12.12 -15.74 -11.81
CA CYS A 138 -12.93 -16.83 -12.36
C CYS A 138 -12.52 -17.24 -13.79
N LEU A 139 -11.65 -16.47 -14.47
CA LEU A 139 -11.19 -16.77 -15.83
C LEU A 139 -9.66 -16.74 -15.88
N PHE A 140 -9.03 -17.85 -16.30
CA PHE A 140 -7.56 -17.95 -16.37
C PHE A 140 -7.09 -19.01 -17.37
N LEU A 141 -5.80 -18.98 -17.72
CA LEU A 141 -5.16 -19.96 -18.61
C LEU A 141 -4.21 -20.90 -17.87
N ASP A 142 -4.07 -22.12 -18.38
CA ASP A 142 -3.00 -23.04 -18.00
C ASP A 142 -1.77 -22.96 -18.93
N ASN A 143 -0.76 -23.80 -18.65
CA ASN A 143 0.45 -23.90 -19.48
C ASN A 143 0.21 -24.52 -20.86
N GLU A 144 -0.91 -25.23 -21.05
CA GLU A 144 -1.33 -25.84 -22.31
C GLU A 144 -2.26 -24.92 -23.12
N LEU A 145 -2.47 -23.68 -22.66
CA LEU A 145 -3.36 -22.68 -23.26
C LEU A 145 -4.84 -23.09 -23.25
N ASN A 146 -5.23 -23.97 -22.34
CA ASN A 146 -6.64 -24.20 -22.06
C ASN A 146 -7.16 -23.07 -21.16
N LEU A 147 -8.34 -22.56 -21.52
CA LEU A 147 -9.06 -21.55 -20.76
C LEU A 147 -9.93 -22.23 -19.73
N TYR A 148 -9.80 -21.82 -18.48
CA TYR A 148 -10.66 -22.27 -17.39
C TYR A 148 -11.59 -21.14 -16.99
N PHE A 149 -12.84 -21.52 -16.76
CA PHE A 149 -13.89 -20.61 -16.34
C PHE A 149 -14.67 -21.20 -15.16
N ILE A 150 -14.79 -20.45 -14.07
CA ILE A 150 -15.53 -20.82 -12.86
C ILE A 150 -16.85 -20.04 -12.86
N SER A 151 -17.97 -20.76 -12.97
CA SER A 151 -19.32 -20.20 -12.84
C SER A 151 -19.86 -20.38 -11.43
N THR A 152 -21.14 -20.04 -11.20
CA THR A 152 -21.81 -20.33 -9.92
C THR A 152 -21.82 -21.81 -9.60
N ASN A 153 -22.06 -22.68 -10.59
CA ASN A 153 -22.29 -24.11 -10.33
C ASN A 153 -21.20 -25.04 -10.87
N SER A 154 -20.31 -24.57 -11.74
CA SER A 154 -19.42 -25.45 -12.48
C SER A 154 -18.06 -24.83 -12.76
N ILE A 155 -17.08 -25.70 -13.00
CA ILE A 155 -15.80 -25.34 -13.60
C ILE A 155 -15.78 -25.87 -15.02
N TYR A 156 -15.52 -24.99 -15.98
CA TYR A 156 -15.42 -25.32 -17.40
C TYR A 156 -13.98 -25.24 -17.84
N LYS A 157 -13.54 -26.27 -18.57
CA LYS A 157 -12.31 -26.24 -19.37
C LYS A 157 -12.70 -26.03 -20.83
N LEU A 158 -12.19 -24.96 -21.42
CA LEU A 158 -12.44 -24.56 -22.80
C LEU A 158 -11.15 -24.58 -23.60
N LYS A 159 -11.28 -24.85 -24.90
CA LYS A 159 -10.19 -24.83 -25.85
C LYS A 159 -10.56 -23.96 -27.05
N TYR A 160 -9.67 -23.03 -27.38
CA TYR A 160 -9.75 -22.25 -28.60
C TYR A 160 -9.01 -22.99 -29.73
N ASP A 161 -9.61 -23.02 -30.92
CA ASP A 161 -9.00 -23.54 -32.14
C ASP A 161 -8.83 -22.42 -33.15
N ASP A 162 -7.59 -21.94 -33.31
CA ASP A 162 -7.22 -20.86 -34.22
C ASP A 162 -7.64 -21.13 -35.67
N ARG A 163 -7.65 -22.40 -36.12
CA ARG A 163 -7.95 -22.74 -37.52
C ARG A 163 -9.43 -22.58 -37.83
N SER A 164 -10.29 -22.92 -36.87
CA SER A 164 -11.74 -22.81 -37.01
C SER A 164 -12.31 -21.54 -36.37
N VAL A 165 -11.47 -20.73 -35.70
CA VAL A 165 -11.85 -19.53 -34.93
C VAL A 165 -13.02 -19.84 -34.00
N ASN A 166 -12.90 -20.97 -33.29
CA ASN A 166 -13.99 -21.50 -32.49
C ASN A 166 -13.52 -21.82 -31.06
N LEU A 167 -14.38 -21.49 -30.10
CA LEU A 167 -14.20 -21.79 -28.69
C LEU A 167 -15.17 -22.90 -28.31
N LYS A 168 -14.67 -23.99 -27.72
CA LYS A 168 -15.50 -25.12 -27.29
C LYS A 168 -15.21 -25.54 -25.86
N ILE A 169 -16.23 -25.99 -25.16
CA ILE A 169 -16.08 -26.68 -23.87
C ILE A 169 -15.56 -28.08 -24.16
N ILE A 170 -14.46 -28.47 -23.51
CA ILE A 170 -13.85 -29.80 -23.64
C ILE A 170 -14.04 -30.66 -22.38
N GLN A 171 -14.30 -30.01 -21.24
CA GLN A 171 -14.61 -30.68 -19.98
C GLN A 171 -15.38 -29.71 -19.08
N ASN A 172 -16.26 -30.23 -18.24
CA ASN A 172 -16.87 -29.50 -17.13
C ASN A 172 -16.98 -30.40 -15.90
N GLU A 173 -16.99 -29.78 -14.73
CA GLU A 173 -17.26 -30.44 -13.45
C GLU A 173 -18.23 -29.57 -12.64
N ILE A 174 -19.23 -30.20 -12.03
CA ILE A 174 -20.18 -29.52 -11.14
C ILE A 174 -19.52 -29.31 -9.78
N LEU A 175 -19.66 -28.12 -9.21
CA LEU A 175 -19.15 -27.79 -7.89
C LEU A 175 -19.89 -28.58 -6.79
N PRO A 176 -19.23 -28.88 -5.66
CA PRO A 176 -19.88 -29.49 -4.50
C PRO A 176 -21.09 -28.69 -4.03
N THR A 177 -22.15 -29.37 -3.58
CA THR A 177 -23.45 -28.76 -3.26
C THR A 177 -23.42 -27.84 -2.03
N ASP A 178 -22.38 -27.94 -1.20
CA ASP A 178 -22.13 -27.07 -0.06
C ASP A 178 -21.40 -25.77 -0.44
N CYS A 179 -20.82 -25.69 -1.64
CA CYS A 179 -20.39 -24.44 -2.24
C CYS A 179 -21.62 -23.70 -2.78
N ILE A 180 -22.17 -22.77 -1.99
CA ILE A 180 -23.35 -21.99 -2.42
C ILE A 180 -22.97 -21.12 -3.62
N ILE A 181 -21.85 -20.40 -3.49
CA ILE A 181 -21.32 -19.46 -4.46
C ILE A 181 -19.79 -19.46 -4.33
N PRO A 182 -19.03 -19.58 -5.43
CA PRO A 182 -17.60 -19.25 -5.44
C PRO A 182 -17.34 -17.80 -5.06
N SER A 183 -16.61 -17.56 -3.97
CA SER A 183 -16.28 -16.21 -3.48
C SER A 183 -14.90 -15.74 -3.93
N SER A 184 -13.94 -16.66 -4.08
CA SER A 184 -12.60 -16.36 -4.59
C SER A 184 -11.93 -17.58 -5.19
N SER A 185 -10.92 -17.36 -6.01
CA SER A 185 -10.15 -18.44 -6.63
C SER A 185 -8.72 -18.01 -6.88
N VAL A 186 -7.81 -18.98 -6.88
CA VAL A 186 -6.44 -18.75 -7.35
C VAL A 186 -5.86 -20.03 -7.93
N TYR A 187 -5.21 -19.91 -9.08
CA TYR A 187 -4.59 -21.04 -9.77
C TYR A 187 -3.08 -21.08 -9.52
N ASN A 188 -2.61 -22.17 -8.93
CA ASN A 188 -1.18 -22.44 -8.78
C ASN A 188 -0.67 -23.23 -9.99
N LEU A 189 -0.09 -22.51 -10.96
CA LEU A 189 0.47 -23.10 -12.19
C LEU A 189 1.51 -24.20 -11.91
N ASN A 190 2.31 -24.05 -10.84
CA ASN A 190 3.39 -24.98 -10.53
C ASN A 190 2.86 -26.33 -10.01
N ARG A 191 1.73 -26.31 -9.29
CA ARG A 191 1.08 -27.52 -8.76
C ARG A 191 -0.04 -28.06 -9.64
N ASN A 192 -0.44 -27.30 -10.68
CA ASN A 192 -1.62 -27.60 -11.49
C ASN A 192 -2.87 -27.78 -10.60
N LEU A 193 -3.00 -26.88 -9.63
CA LEU A 193 -3.99 -26.92 -8.55
C LEU A 193 -4.74 -25.59 -8.54
N LEU A 194 -6.07 -25.66 -8.58
CA LEU A 194 -6.94 -24.54 -8.29
C LEU A 194 -7.34 -24.61 -6.83
N LEU A 195 -7.17 -23.50 -6.13
CA LEU A 195 -7.83 -23.27 -4.86
C LEU A 195 -9.10 -22.46 -5.12
N LEU A 196 -10.22 -22.95 -4.59
CA LEU A 196 -11.54 -22.34 -4.75
C LEU A 196 -12.14 -22.05 -3.37
N GLY A 197 -12.22 -20.77 -3.03
CA GLY A 197 -12.96 -20.30 -1.87
C GLY A 197 -14.45 -20.20 -2.20
N CYS A 198 -15.29 -20.76 -1.34
CA CYS A 198 -16.74 -20.74 -1.49
C CYS A 198 -17.41 -20.10 -0.28
N THR A 199 -18.47 -19.34 -0.54
CA THR A 199 -19.48 -19.04 0.46
C THR A 199 -20.21 -20.34 0.81
N SER A 200 -20.21 -20.69 2.08
CA SER A 200 -20.88 -21.87 2.63
C SER A 200 -21.37 -21.56 4.04
N LYS A 201 -21.85 -22.58 4.77
CA LYS A 201 -22.21 -22.40 6.19
C LYS A 201 -21.00 -21.99 7.05
N TYR A 202 -19.78 -22.37 6.66
CA TYR A 202 -18.57 -22.24 7.46
C TYR A 202 -17.33 -21.90 6.61
N GLY A 203 -17.48 -21.18 5.49
CA GLY A 203 -16.38 -20.81 4.58
C GLY A 203 -15.53 -22.01 4.12
N THR A 204 -15.81 -22.55 2.94
CA THR A 204 -15.12 -23.77 2.46
C THR A 204 -14.06 -23.43 1.42
N LEU A 205 -12.85 -23.99 1.57
CA LEU A 205 -11.81 -23.99 0.55
C LEU A 205 -11.76 -25.36 -0.12
N TYR A 206 -11.79 -25.41 -1.44
CA TYR A 206 -11.57 -26.65 -2.20
C TYR A 206 -10.22 -26.62 -2.90
N GLU A 207 -9.53 -27.75 -2.85
CA GLU A 207 -8.37 -28.06 -3.67
C GLU A 207 -8.82 -28.86 -4.88
N ILE A 208 -8.65 -28.33 -6.09
CA ILE A 208 -9.15 -28.92 -7.32
C ILE A 208 -8.01 -29.18 -8.29
N ASN A 209 -7.84 -30.43 -8.69
CA ASN A 209 -6.82 -30.82 -9.67
C ASN A 209 -7.23 -30.38 -11.07
N MET A 210 -6.41 -29.54 -11.71
CA MET A 210 -6.79 -28.94 -12.99
C MET A 210 -6.63 -29.86 -14.20
N LYS A 211 -5.95 -31.01 -14.06
CA LYS A 211 -5.82 -32.00 -15.15
C LYS A 211 -7.14 -32.71 -15.44
N ASN A 212 -7.90 -33.03 -14.40
CA ASN A 212 -9.12 -33.83 -14.47
C ASN A 212 -10.33 -33.14 -13.83
N LEU A 213 -10.18 -31.90 -13.32
CA LEU A 213 -11.20 -31.13 -12.61
C LEU A 213 -11.76 -31.79 -11.34
N SER A 214 -11.07 -32.77 -10.76
CA SER A 214 -11.56 -33.44 -9.55
C SER A 214 -11.14 -32.71 -8.27
N THR A 215 -12.04 -32.58 -7.32
CA THR A 215 -11.73 -32.17 -5.95
C THR A 215 -10.78 -33.17 -5.29
N ILE A 216 -9.66 -32.68 -4.78
CA ILE A 216 -8.65 -33.43 -4.02
C ILE A 216 -9.04 -33.44 -2.55
N GLU A 217 -9.30 -32.25 -2.01
CA GLU A 217 -9.52 -32.03 -0.57
C GLU A 217 -10.41 -30.80 -0.36
N SER A 218 -11.05 -30.73 0.82
CA SER A 218 -11.80 -29.56 1.26
C SER A 218 -11.46 -29.19 2.70
N HIS A 219 -11.38 -27.89 2.96
CA HIS A 219 -11.03 -27.32 4.26
C HIS A 219 -12.13 -26.36 4.72
N ILE A 220 -12.52 -26.44 5.99
CA ILE A 220 -13.62 -25.65 6.56
C ILE A 220 -13.05 -24.63 7.55
N TYR A 221 -13.46 -23.36 7.42
CA TYR A 221 -12.97 -22.24 8.23
C TYR A 221 -14.11 -21.58 9.03
N TYR A 222 -14.22 -21.98 10.30
CA TYR A 222 -15.36 -21.64 11.16
C TYR A 222 -15.57 -20.14 11.45
N TYR A 223 -14.61 -19.25 11.15
CA TYR A 223 -14.74 -17.83 11.48
C TYR A 223 -15.25 -16.96 10.31
N GLY A 224 -15.82 -17.57 9.27
CA GLY A 224 -16.41 -16.84 8.15
C GLY A 224 -17.51 -17.62 7.43
N GLU A 225 -18.34 -16.89 6.70
CA GLU A 225 -19.30 -17.46 5.75
C GLU A 225 -18.65 -17.69 4.39
N GLY A 226 -17.50 -17.05 4.11
CA GLY A 226 -16.80 -17.17 2.84
C GLY A 226 -15.29 -16.92 2.96
N ILE A 227 -14.59 -17.30 1.91
CA ILE A 227 -13.15 -17.07 1.74
C ILE A 227 -13.00 -15.97 0.70
N ASP A 228 -12.65 -14.77 1.13
CA ASP A 228 -12.56 -13.61 0.24
C ASP A 228 -11.09 -13.35 -0.14
N THR A 229 -10.87 -12.87 -1.36
CA THR A 229 -9.55 -12.39 -1.85
C THR A 229 -8.39 -13.38 -1.70
N LEU A 230 -8.61 -14.64 -2.06
CA LEU A 230 -7.57 -15.66 -2.10
C LEU A 230 -6.42 -15.29 -3.06
N LEU A 231 -5.18 -15.43 -2.59
CA LEU A 231 -3.95 -15.10 -3.31
C LEU A 231 -2.90 -16.20 -3.14
N ILE A 232 -2.02 -16.33 -4.13
CA ILE A 232 -0.76 -17.06 -3.95
C ILE A 232 0.22 -16.16 -3.20
N GLY A 233 0.83 -16.75 -2.18
CA GLY A 233 1.86 -16.14 -1.38
C GLY A 233 3.24 -16.71 -1.66
N PRO A 234 4.26 -16.22 -0.94
CA PRO A 234 5.63 -16.68 -1.06
C PRO A 234 5.84 -18.13 -0.65
N LYS A 235 6.93 -18.76 -1.09
CA LYS A 235 7.38 -20.08 -0.60
C LYS A 235 6.31 -21.18 -0.71
N ASN A 236 5.50 -21.16 -1.78
CA ASN A 236 4.41 -22.12 -1.98
C ASN A 236 3.41 -22.08 -0.82
N SER A 237 2.94 -20.86 -0.52
CA SER A 237 1.85 -20.58 0.39
C SER A 237 0.68 -19.95 -0.35
N PHE A 238 -0.44 -19.84 0.35
CA PHE A 238 -1.57 -19.04 -0.08
C PHE A 238 -2.12 -18.29 1.13
N SER A 239 -2.76 -17.16 0.83
CA SER A 239 -3.31 -16.27 1.85
C SER A 239 -4.70 -15.81 1.42
N PHE A 240 -5.55 -15.53 2.40
CA PHE A 240 -6.86 -14.95 2.18
C PHE A 240 -7.31 -14.16 3.40
N LEU A 241 -8.38 -13.40 3.23
CA LEU A 241 -9.05 -12.71 4.32
C LEU A 241 -10.23 -13.57 4.81
N GLU A 242 -10.10 -14.07 6.04
CA GLU A 242 -11.16 -14.79 6.76
C GLU A 242 -12.03 -13.76 7.50
N GLY A 243 -13.32 -13.72 7.22
CA GLY A 243 -14.25 -12.79 7.87
C GLY A 243 -15.66 -12.85 7.31
N THR A 244 -16.50 -11.87 7.69
CA THR A 244 -17.84 -11.69 7.12
C THR A 244 -18.17 -10.21 7.01
N GLN A 245 -19.30 -9.85 6.42
CA GLN A 245 -19.76 -8.46 6.44
C GLN A 245 -19.97 -7.88 7.85
N ASN A 246 -20.24 -8.74 8.86
CA ASN A 246 -20.56 -8.34 10.23
C ASN A 246 -19.42 -8.59 11.22
N TYR A 247 -18.36 -9.28 10.81
CA TYR A 247 -17.22 -9.63 11.65
C TYR A 247 -15.93 -9.15 10.97
N PRO A 248 -14.94 -8.72 11.75
CA PRO A 248 -13.71 -8.24 11.17
C PRO A 248 -13.01 -9.32 10.33
N TYR A 249 -12.33 -8.86 9.30
CA TYR A 249 -11.47 -9.69 8.46
C TYR A 249 -10.08 -9.83 9.08
N HIS A 250 -9.53 -11.03 8.95
CA HIS A 250 -8.16 -11.39 9.32
C HIS A 250 -7.44 -12.00 8.12
N LEU A 251 -6.21 -11.56 7.88
CA LEU A 251 -5.29 -12.26 6.99
C LEU A 251 -4.87 -13.58 7.65
N VAL A 252 -5.18 -14.67 6.96
CA VAL A 252 -4.69 -16.00 7.27
C VAL A 252 -3.82 -16.50 6.13
N SER A 253 -2.71 -17.16 6.46
CA SER A 253 -1.78 -17.74 5.48
C SER A 253 -1.44 -19.16 5.84
N PHE A 254 -1.38 -20.00 4.82
CA PHE A 254 -1.15 -21.45 4.93
C PHE A 254 -0.06 -21.85 3.95
N THR A 255 0.71 -22.88 4.29
CA THR A 255 1.50 -23.57 3.26
C THR A 255 0.63 -24.61 2.59
N PHE A 256 0.93 -24.89 1.33
CA PHE A 256 0.31 -26.01 0.61
C PHE A 256 0.65 -27.41 1.17
N ARG A 257 1.53 -27.51 2.18
CA ARG A 257 1.86 -28.77 2.86
C ARG A 257 1.09 -28.95 4.17
N ASP A 258 0.85 -27.86 4.89
CA ASP A 258 0.24 -27.86 6.22
C ASP A 258 -0.93 -26.86 6.23
N ILE A 259 -2.09 -27.29 5.72
CA ILE A 259 -3.31 -26.45 5.67
C ILE A 259 -4.07 -26.49 7.00
N GLU A 260 -3.90 -27.55 7.80
CA GLU A 260 -4.56 -27.69 9.11
C GLU A 260 -4.08 -26.68 10.16
N SER A 261 -2.85 -26.17 10.02
CA SER A 261 -2.27 -25.17 10.91
C SER A 261 -1.87 -23.94 10.14
N SER A 262 -2.58 -22.82 10.35
CA SER A 262 -2.19 -21.54 9.74
C SER A 262 -0.75 -21.21 10.11
N VAL A 263 0.07 -20.96 9.10
CA VAL A 263 1.45 -20.48 9.26
C VAL A 263 1.43 -19.11 9.93
N TYR A 264 0.38 -18.34 9.62
CA TYR A 264 0.22 -16.98 10.09
C TYR A 264 -1.26 -16.61 10.13
N ARG A 265 -1.66 -15.94 11.22
CA ARG A 265 -2.93 -15.23 11.34
C ARG A 265 -2.61 -13.88 11.95
N ASN A 266 -2.87 -12.80 11.22
CA ASN A 266 -2.67 -11.48 11.78
C ASN A 266 -3.68 -11.26 12.92
N ARG A 267 -3.27 -10.55 13.98
CA ARG A 267 -4.19 -10.20 15.07
C ARG A 267 -5.05 -8.98 14.76
N GLU A 268 -4.58 -8.12 13.86
CA GLU A 268 -5.30 -6.91 13.47
C GLU A 268 -6.56 -7.25 12.68
N THR A 269 -7.64 -6.57 13.03
CA THR A 269 -8.98 -6.73 12.47
C THR A 269 -9.26 -5.62 11.47
N TYR A 270 -9.66 -5.96 10.25
CA TYR A 270 -10.08 -4.98 9.25
C TYR A 270 -11.59 -5.01 9.06
N PHE A 271 -12.23 -3.85 9.05
CA PHE A 271 -13.67 -3.74 8.88
C PHE A 271 -14.01 -3.37 7.44
N GLY A 272 -15.10 -3.95 6.93
CA GLY A 272 -15.53 -3.80 5.54
C GLY A 272 -15.15 -5.00 4.69
N LYS A 273 -15.94 -5.28 3.65
CA LYS A 273 -15.69 -6.39 2.74
C LYS A 273 -14.52 -6.03 1.81
N PRO A 274 -13.47 -6.87 1.71
CA PRO A 274 -12.42 -6.65 0.74
C PRO A 274 -12.99 -6.76 -0.68
N ILE A 275 -12.64 -5.79 -1.53
CA ILE A 275 -13.17 -5.72 -2.91
C ILE A 275 -12.26 -6.48 -3.87
N SER A 276 -10.95 -6.30 -3.69
CA SER A 276 -9.92 -6.81 -4.59
C SER A 276 -8.64 -7.11 -3.84
N ALA A 277 -7.85 -8.03 -4.38
CA ALA A 277 -6.47 -8.21 -3.93
C ALA A 277 -5.52 -8.60 -5.06
N SER A 278 -4.26 -8.22 -4.88
CA SER A 278 -3.15 -8.55 -5.78
C SER A 278 -1.87 -8.81 -5.00
N SER A 279 -1.00 -9.67 -5.52
CA SER A 279 0.24 -10.10 -4.87
C SER A 279 1.37 -10.08 -5.87
N ASP A 280 2.59 -9.77 -5.41
CA ASP A 280 3.82 -9.97 -6.18
C ASP A 280 4.26 -11.45 -6.22
N ASN A 281 3.58 -12.32 -5.46
CA ASN A 281 3.90 -13.74 -5.21
C ASN A 281 5.23 -13.99 -4.47
N GLU A 282 5.93 -12.94 -4.06
CA GLU A 282 7.27 -13.02 -3.45
C GLU A 282 7.30 -12.53 -2.02
N ARG A 283 6.52 -11.50 -1.70
CA ARG A 283 6.52 -10.87 -0.38
C ARG A 283 5.24 -10.13 -0.06
N PHE A 284 4.78 -9.25 -0.94
CA PHE A 284 3.71 -8.32 -0.61
C PHE A 284 2.38 -8.71 -1.24
N ALA A 285 1.31 -8.49 -0.46
CA ALA A 285 -0.06 -8.53 -0.96
C ALA A 285 -0.78 -7.23 -0.63
N LEU A 286 -1.44 -6.67 -1.64
CA LEU A 286 -2.27 -5.48 -1.54
C LEU A 286 -3.73 -5.89 -1.50
N PHE A 287 -4.47 -5.35 -0.54
CA PHE A 287 -5.91 -5.53 -0.38
C PHE A 287 -6.61 -4.18 -0.46
N ILE A 288 -7.74 -4.13 -1.15
CA ILE A 288 -8.57 -2.93 -1.28
C ILE A 288 -9.85 -3.09 -0.46
N PHE A 289 -10.09 -2.14 0.43
CA PHE A 289 -11.28 -2.02 1.26
C PHE A 289 -11.98 -0.70 0.95
N SER A 290 -12.83 -0.70 -0.07
CA SER A 290 -13.47 0.52 -0.58
C SER A 290 -12.45 1.58 -1.02
N HIS A 291 -12.18 2.57 -0.17
CA HIS A 291 -11.21 3.63 -0.43
C HIS A 291 -9.81 3.29 0.13
N ASP A 292 -9.74 2.38 1.10
CA ASP A 292 -8.52 2.07 1.82
C ASP A 292 -7.72 1.01 1.08
N ILE A 293 -6.40 1.19 1.08
CA ILE A 293 -5.42 0.22 0.57
C ILE A 293 -4.59 -0.27 1.75
N LEU A 294 -4.50 -1.59 1.89
CA LEU A 294 -3.62 -2.23 2.86
C LEU A 294 -2.55 -3.02 2.11
N LEU A 295 -1.28 -2.72 2.38
CA LEU A 295 -0.16 -3.52 1.91
C LEU A 295 0.32 -4.41 3.06
N LEU A 296 0.27 -5.72 2.90
CA LEU A 296 0.69 -6.70 3.90
C LEU A 296 1.97 -7.40 3.44
N ASP A 297 2.91 -7.61 4.37
CA ASP A 297 4.09 -8.46 4.14
C ASP A 297 3.76 -9.90 4.52
N LEU A 298 3.58 -10.76 3.52
CA LEU A 298 3.24 -12.18 3.69
C LEU A 298 4.42 -13.03 4.18
N THR A 299 5.64 -12.47 4.25
CA THR A 299 6.81 -13.17 4.79
C THR A 299 7.04 -12.89 6.26
N ASP A 300 6.46 -11.82 6.79
CA ASP A 300 6.59 -11.46 8.20
C ASP A 300 5.55 -12.21 9.04
N SER A 301 5.94 -13.39 9.55
CA SER A 301 5.10 -14.19 10.44
C SER A 301 4.89 -13.55 11.83
N THR A 302 5.59 -12.45 12.14
CA THR A 302 5.53 -11.78 13.44
C THR A 302 4.79 -10.45 13.42
N GLY A 303 4.74 -9.81 12.25
CA GLY A 303 4.01 -8.57 12.01
C GLY A 303 2.53 -8.77 12.28
N ASN A 304 1.89 -7.83 12.95
CA ASN A 304 0.43 -7.83 13.09
C ASN A 304 -0.23 -6.71 12.27
N TYR A 305 0.58 -5.77 11.77
CA TYR A 305 0.12 -4.56 11.12
C TYR A 305 0.45 -4.59 9.63
N PRO A 306 -0.29 -3.86 8.80
CA PRO A 306 0.11 -3.62 7.42
C PRO A 306 1.51 -3.02 7.34
N TYR A 307 2.25 -3.42 6.33
CA TYR A 307 3.50 -2.77 5.94
C TYR A 307 3.24 -1.31 5.56
N ASP A 308 2.13 -1.04 4.86
CA ASP A 308 1.67 0.31 4.58
C ASP A 308 0.13 0.38 4.51
N ILE A 309 -0.38 1.60 4.74
CA ILE A 309 -1.79 1.96 4.59
C ILE A 309 -1.85 3.23 3.73
N ASP A 310 -2.56 3.15 2.62
CA ASP A 310 -2.78 4.25 1.68
C ASP A 310 -4.28 4.43 1.38
N TYR A 311 -4.63 5.49 0.65
CA TYR A 311 -6.02 5.89 0.43
C TYR A 311 -6.26 6.37 -1.01
N LEU A 312 -7.32 5.87 -1.65
CA LEU A 312 -7.73 6.19 -3.02
C LEU A 312 -8.51 7.51 -3.15
N GLU A 313 -8.26 8.47 -2.27
CA GLU A 313 -9.05 9.72 -2.23
C GLU A 313 -10.57 9.42 -2.15
N GLU A 314 -11.40 10.21 -2.84
CA GLU A 314 -12.87 10.11 -2.80
C GLU A 314 -13.43 8.98 -3.69
N VAL A 315 -12.60 8.11 -4.27
CA VAL A 315 -13.05 7.02 -5.16
C VAL A 315 -12.87 5.64 -4.55
N ILE A 316 -13.73 4.70 -4.97
CA ILE A 316 -13.78 3.33 -4.47
C ILE A 316 -12.97 2.45 -5.44
N GLY A 317 -12.01 1.70 -4.93
CA GLY A 317 -11.27 0.71 -5.73
C GLY A 317 -12.15 -0.47 -6.11
N LEU A 318 -12.04 -0.94 -7.36
CA LEU A 318 -12.89 -2.00 -7.92
C LEU A 318 -12.13 -3.27 -8.28
N SER A 319 -10.94 -3.14 -8.85
CA SER A 319 -10.06 -4.26 -9.10
C SER A 319 -8.59 -3.88 -9.13
N SER A 320 -7.74 -4.88 -8.91
CA SER A 320 -6.28 -4.72 -8.89
C SER A 320 -5.57 -5.79 -9.71
N VAL A 321 -4.46 -5.41 -10.33
CA VAL A 321 -3.60 -6.32 -11.10
C VAL A 321 -2.14 -5.99 -10.85
N TYR A 322 -1.38 -6.99 -10.40
CA TYR A 322 0.07 -6.88 -10.30
C TYR A 322 0.74 -6.96 -11.68
N ASN A 323 1.73 -6.11 -11.88
CA ASN A 323 2.57 -6.06 -13.06
C ASN A 323 4.04 -6.13 -12.65
N SER A 324 4.73 -7.16 -13.16
CA SER A 324 6.12 -7.46 -12.76
C SER A 324 7.17 -6.55 -13.38
N LYS A 325 6.87 -5.81 -14.45
CA LYS A 325 7.88 -5.00 -15.16
C LYS A 325 8.43 -3.89 -14.27
N ASP A 326 7.54 -3.20 -13.55
CA ASP A 326 7.87 -2.09 -12.66
C ASP A 326 7.48 -2.37 -11.21
N ASN A 327 7.27 -3.65 -10.84
CA ASN A 327 6.83 -4.05 -9.50
C ASN A 327 5.64 -3.20 -9.00
N THR A 328 4.61 -3.08 -9.83
CA THR A 328 3.49 -2.13 -9.64
C THR A 328 2.17 -2.89 -9.61
N ILE A 329 1.30 -2.55 -8.67
CA ILE A 329 -0.10 -2.95 -8.68
C ILE A 329 -0.92 -1.82 -9.26
N THR A 330 -1.59 -2.11 -10.36
CA THR A 330 -2.52 -1.17 -10.99
C THR A 330 -3.90 -1.35 -10.35
N ILE A 331 -4.58 -0.26 -10.01
CA ILE A 331 -5.86 -0.25 -9.29
C ILE A 331 -6.89 0.53 -10.10
N SER A 332 -8.00 -0.11 -10.46
CA SER A 332 -9.15 0.58 -11.05
C SER A 332 -10.13 1.05 -9.98
N THR A 333 -10.98 2.00 -10.36
CA THR A 333 -11.93 2.63 -9.44
C THR A 333 -13.33 2.70 -10.03
N ASN A 334 -14.31 3.08 -9.22
CA ASN A 334 -15.67 3.43 -9.61
C ASN A 334 -15.77 4.78 -10.35
N SER A 335 -14.68 5.19 -10.98
CA SER A 335 -14.55 6.40 -11.76
C SER A 335 -13.68 6.11 -12.99
N SER A 336 -13.44 7.11 -13.82
CA SER A 336 -12.55 7.00 -14.98
C SER A 336 -11.05 6.98 -14.64
N ARG A 337 -10.67 6.69 -13.38
CA ARG A 337 -9.29 6.72 -12.89
C ARG A 337 -8.72 5.34 -12.63
N ILE A 338 -7.46 5.18 -13.04
CA ILE A 338 -6.62 4.03 -12.72
C ILE A 338 -5.39 4.53 -11.96
N PHE A 339 -5.15 4.00 -10.77
CA PHE A 339 -4.00 4.34 -9.92
C PHE A 339 -2.88 3.32 -10.10
N PHE A 340 -1.64 3.78 -9.95
CA PHE A 340 -0.44 2.94 -10.01
C PHE A 340 0.24 2.91 -8.64
N TYR A 341 0.12 1.77 -7.95
CA TYR A 341 0.70 1.54 -6.64
C TYR A 341 2.03 0.80 -6.76
N GLN A 342 3.12 1.47 -6.43
CA GLN A 342 4.46 0.90 -6.47
C GLN A 342 4.67 -0.02 -5.26
N ILE A 343 5.01 -1.29 -5.47
CA ILE A 343 5.44 -2.16 -4.38
C ILE A 343 6.89 -1.80 -4.02
N PRO A 344 7.22 -1.69 -2.72
CA PRO A 344 8.58 -1.42 -2.27
C PRO A 344 9.56 -2.48 -2.80
N ILE A 345 10.62 -2.04 -3.45
CA ILE A 345 11.77 -2.88 -3.76
C ILE A 345 12.58 -2.99 -2.48
N THR A 346 12.33 -4.01 -1.67
CA THR A 346 13.16 -4.20 -0.48
C THR A 346 14.48 -4.83 -0.89
N THR A 347 15.54 -4.02 -1.02
CA THR A 347 16.88 -4.57 -0.87
C THR A 347 17.16 -4.74 0.63
N PRO A 348 17.88 -5.78 1.08
CA PRO A 348 18.23 -5.95 2.49
C PRO A 348 18.98 -4.75 3.13
N GLN A 349 19.44 -3.79 2.32
CA GLN A 349 20.14 -2.60 2.80
C GLN A 349 19.20 -1.47 3.24
N ASP A 350 17.97 -1.41 2.76
CA ASP A 350 17.08 -0.27 3.01
C ASP A 350 16.53 -0.25 4.45
N SER A 351 16.30 -1.43 5.06
CA SER A 351 15.85 -1.51 6.47
C SER A 351 16.89 -0.95 7.45
N ILE A 352 18.17 -1.21 7.21
CA ILE A 352 19.28 -0.70 8.04
C ILE A 352 19.37 0.82 7.94
N GLN A 353 19.14 1.40 6.76
CA GLN A 353 19.18 2.86 6.58
C GLN A 353 18.02 3.57 7.29
N VAL A 354 16.82 3.00 7.29
CA VAL A 354 15.67 3.60 7.98
C VAL A 354 15.83 3.50 9.49
N GLU A 355 16.22 2.34 10.03
CA GLU A 355 16.47 2.19 11.48
C GLU A 355 17.59 3.12 11.96
N SER A 356 18.70 3.20 11.21
CA SER A 356 19.78 4.12 11.53
C SER A 356 19.34 5.58 11.43
N PHE A 357 18.48 5.94 10.47
CA PHE A 357 17.92 7.30 10.40
C PHE A 357 17.07 7.63 11.65
N PHE A 358 16.21 6.71 12.11
CA PHE A 358 15.38 6.92 13.31
C PHE A 358 16.17 6.87 14.62
N MET A 359 17.34 6.22 14.65
CA MET A 359 18.26 6.24 15.80
C MET A 359 19.17 7.49 15.79
N ILE A 360 19.69 7.87 14.63
CA ILE A 360 20.65 8.97 14.46
C ILE A 360 19.96 10.33 14.51
N THR A 361 18.75 10.47 13.95
CA THR A 361 18.07 11.77 13.88
C THR A 361 17.76 12.35 15.27
N PRO A 362 17.17 11.60 16.22
CA PRO A 362 17.00 12.08 17.59
C PRO A 362 18.34 12.41 18.27
N LEU A 363 19.37 11.59 18.03
CA LEU A 363 20.71 11.82 18.56
C LEU A 363 21.30 13.15 18.07
N LEU A 364 21.17 13.45 16.77
CA LEU A 364 21.61 14.71 16.17
C LEU A 364 20.81 15.91 16.70
N ILE A 365 19.50 15.76 16.91
CA ILE A 365 18.66 16.82 17.51
C ILE A 365 19.12 17.11 18.95
N VAL A 366 19.37 16.08 19.75
CA VAL A 366 19.88 16.23 21.12
C VAL A 366 21.27 16.90 21.12
N LEU A 367 22.17 16.47 20.22
CA LEU A 367 23.48 17.09 20.06
C LEU A 367 23.37 18.58 19.73
N LEU A 368 22.46 18.95 18.82
CA LEU A 368 22.25 20.33 18.40
C LEU A 368 21.67 21.19 19.53
N ILE A 369 20.76 20.65 20.35
CA ILE A 369 20.25 21.30 21.56
C ILE A 369 21.39 21.53 22.57
N LEU A 370 22.25 20.53 22.79
CA LEU A 370 23.41 20.63 23.69
C LEU A 370 24.42 21.67 23.22
N ILE A 371 24.68 21.76 21.91
CA ILE A 371 25.55 22.79 21.32
C ILE A 371 24.96 24.18 21.57
N ILE A 372 23.65 24.39 21.30
CA ILE A 372 22.99 25.68 21.55
C ILE A 372 23.04 26.05 23.05
N PHE A 373 22.84 25.08 23.95
CA PHE A 373 22.92 25.30 25.39
C PHE A 373 24.34 25.66 25.83
N SER A 374 25.34 25.00 25.27
CA SER A 374 26.76 25.26 25.52
C SER A 374 27.17 26.66 25.05
N ILE A 375 26.74 27.08 23.85
CA ILE A 375 26.98 28.44 23.33
C ILE A 375 26.36 29.48 24.27
N LYS A 376 25.13 29.25 24.76
CA LYS A 376 24.50 30.15 25.73
C LYS A 376 25.23 30.21 27.07
N LEU A 377 25.74 29.08 27.56
CA LEU A 377 26.52 29.04 28.80
C LEU A 377 27.84 29.80 28.65
N ILE A 378 28.53 29.64 27.52
CA ILE A 378 29.76 30.38 27.20
C ILE A 378 29.45 31.88 27.13
N TYR A 379 28.40 32.27 26.41
CA TYR A 379 27.99 33.67 26.30
C TYR A 379 27.63 34.29 27.66
N SER A 380 26.89 33.54 28.50
CA SER A 380 26.53 33.95 29.86
C SER A 380 27.77 34.16 30.74
N LYS A 381 28.75 33.25 30.68
CA LYS A 381 30.02 33.40 31.41
C LYS A 381 30.85 34.58 30.91
N CYS A 382 30.95 34.78 29.60
CA CYS A 382 31.67 35.92 29.03
C CYS A 382 31.01 37.26 29.38
N CYS A 383 29.67 37.35 29.42
CA CYS A 383 28.97 38.54 29.89
C CYS A 383 29.17 38.79 31.40
N LYS A 384 29.24 37.73 32.22
CA LYS A 384 29.48 37.87 33.65
C LYS A 384 30.88 38.41 33.95
N ILE A 385 31.90 37.87 33.29
CA ILE A 385 33.29 38.34 33.42
C ILE A 385 33.41 39.82 33.01
N ARG A 386 32.65 40.25 32.00
CA ARG A 386 32.68 41.65 31.55
C ARG A 386 32.02 42.60 32.55
N ASN A 387 30.96 42.16 33.23
CA ASN A 387 30.34 42.96 34.29
C ASN A 387 31.19 43.03 35.56
N ASP A 388 31.90 41.95 35.91
CA ASP A 388 32.78 41.94 37.08
C ASP A 388 34.00 42.88 36.88
N GLN A 389 34.51 43.02 35.64
CA GLN A 389 35.55 44.02 35.33
C GLN A 389 35.05 45.47 35.38
N ASP A 390 33.81 45.73 34.95
CA ASP A 390 33.22 47.08 35.00
C ASP A 390 32.83 47.54 36.43
N GLU A 391 32.84 46.62 37.42
CA GLU A 391 32.70 46.94 38.85
C GLU A 391 34.07 47.20 39.51
N ASP A 392 35.10 46.39 39.25
CA ASP A 392 36.45 46.59 39.80
C ASP A 392 37.06 47.94 39.34
N ASP A 393 36.88 48.33 38.07
CA ASP A 393 37.39 49.60 37.55
C ASP A 393 36.71 50.83 38.22
N ARG A 394 35.49 50.66 38.75
CA ARG A 394 34.74 51.73 39.42
C ARG A 394 35.14 51.93 40.87
N ASP A 395 35.44 50.83 41.57
CA ASP A 395 35.91 50.88 42.95
C ASP A 395 37.34 51.46 43.06
N GLU A 396 38.18 51.23 42.04
CA GLU A 396 39.52 51.80 41.99
C GLU A 396 39.47 53.33 41.77
N GLU A 397 38.55 53.83 40.93
CA GLU A 397 38.35 55.26 40.68
C GLU A 397 37.78 56.00 41.92
N GLU A 398 36.86 55.39 42.67
CA GLU A 398 36.35 55.95 43.94
C GLU A 398 37.42 56.01 45.05
N THR A 399 38.35 55.05 45.06
CA THR A 399 39.43 55.00 46.06
C THR A 399 40.48 56.10 45.82
N ILE A 400 40.75 56.44 44.57
CA ILE A 400 41.67 57.53 44.20
C ILE A 400 41.08 58.89 44.61
N LEU A 401 39.80 59.12 44.36
CA LEU A 401 39.13 60.39 44.71
C LEU A 401 39.06 60.63 46.24
N LYS A 402 38.86 59.57 47.04
CA LYS A 402 38.88 59.70 48.51
C LYS A 402 40.26 60.05 49.07
N ASN A 403 41.34 59.62 48.43
CA ASN A 403 42.69 59.91 48.91
C ASN A 403 43.12 61.36 48.61
N GLU A 404 42.63 61.98 47.54
CA GLU A 404 42.90 63.40 47.26
C GLU A 404 42.14 64.34 48.22
N GLU A 405 40.94 63.98 48.69
CA GLU A 405 40.20 64.78 49.68
C GLU A 405 40.85 64.78 51.06
N ILE A 406 41.55 63.71 51.44
CA ILE A 406 42.26 63.61 52.73
C ILE A 406 43.54 64.44 52.71
N SER A 407 44.26 64.48 51.58
CA SER A 407 45.50 65.28 51.44
C SER A 407 45.26 66.79 51.56
N ASN A 408 44.12 67.28 51.10
CA ASN A 408 43.77 68.71 51.16
C ASN A 408 43.19 69.14 52.53
N LYS A 409 42.82 68.21 53.41
CA LYS A 409 42.35 68.54 54.77
C LYS A 409 43.47 68.63 55.79
N GLU A 410 44.60 67.95 55.61
CA GLU A 410 45.72 68.02 56.56
C GLU A 410 46.61 69.25 56.38
N THR A 411 46.63 69.87 55.20
CA THR A 411 47.50 71.03 54.93
C THR A 411 46.98 72.34 55.51
N ASN A 412 45.70 72.44 55.90
CA ASN A 412 45.13 73.68 56.42
C ASN A 412 45.15 73.84 57.95
N ASN A 413 45.69 72.89 58.72
CA ASN A 413 45.70 72.96 60.20
C ASN A 413 47.09 73.15 60.84
N ILE A 414 48.16 73.41 60.08
CA ILE A 414 49.53 73.52 60.63
C ILE A 414 50.10 74.96 60.62
N ILE A 415 49.30 75.96 60.21
CA ILE A 415 49.70 77.37 60.25
C ILE A 415 48.78 78.11 61.22
N GLU A 416 49.08 78.06 62.51
CA GLU A 416 49.01 79.20 63.43
C GLU A 416 49.27 78.78 64.89
N PHE A 417 50.04 79.60 65.60
CA PHE A 417 50.34 79.57 67.04
C PHE A 417 51.32 78.50 67.57
N TYR A 418 52.62 78.82 67.48
CA TYR A 418 53.45 78.95 68.69
C TYR A 418 54.46 80.08 68.50
N LYS A 419 54.18 81.22 69.12
CA LYS A 419 55.08 82.37 69.24
C LYS A 419 54.97 82.89 70.67
N GLY A 420 56.07 82.73 71.41
CA GLY A 420 56.42 83.50 72.60
C GLY A 420 56.16 82.82 73.95
N ASP A 421 56.92 83.06 75.01
CA ASP A 421 58.24 83.71 75.16
C ASP A 421 58.56 83.68 76.67
N TYR A 422 59.77 83.22 77.05
CA TYR A 422 60.58 83.59 78.24
C TYR A 422 59.95 83.46 79.68
N LYS A 423 60.65 83.41 80.84
CA LYS A 423 62.05 83.26 81.28
C LYS A 423 62.06 83.09 82.82
N LEU A 424 62.97 82.24 83.30
CA LEU A 424 63.92 82.41 84.43
C LEU A 424 63.48 82.41 85.93
N ILE A 425 64.16 81.50 86.66
CA ILE A 425 64.73 81.51 88.04
C ILE A 425 63.77 81.49 89.24
N GLU A 426 63.65 80.31 89.87
CA GLU A 426 64.44 79.90 91.05
C GLU A 426 64.84 78.43 90.95
#